data_AF-A0A8J3DL24-F1
#
_entry.id   AF-A0A8J3DL24-F1
#
_cell.length_a   1.000
_cell.length_b   1.000
_cell.length_c   1.000
_cell.angle_alpha   90.00
_cell.angle_beta   90.00
_cell.angle_gamma   90.00
#
_symmetry.space_group_name_H-M   'P 1'
#
loop_
_entity.id
_entity.type
_entity.pdbx_description
1 polymer ?
#
loop_
_entity_poly.entity_id
_entity_poly.type
_entity_poly.pdbx_seq_one_letter_code
_entity_poly.pdbx_strand_id
1 'polypeptide(L)'
;MNPETEHSKEKNQADSLYFEPYAKFAATLRTWLMAYGIGVPFLFATQEKFAKVILEKEIGTIVFATFLGGAFLQILQVFLYKIAMGYLYLGETNDSFETTKRYRASSWFSNQTWPSAFSDLGSVVLFGYGTIRIAYAFLQQTNA
;
A
#
# COMPACT_ATOMS: atom_id res chain seq x y z
N MET A 1 40.43 22.57 -3.11
CA MET A 1 39.31 21.64 -2.85
C MET A 1 38.06 22.52 -2.75
N ASN A 2 37.04 22.31 -3.58
CA ASN A 2 35.89 23.23 -3.65
C ASN A 2 34.86 22.83 -2.57
N PRO A 3 34.57 23.68 -1.56
CA PRO A 3 33.66 23.33 -0.46
C PRO A 3 32.24 22.96 -0.92
N GLU A 4 31.80 23.41 -2.10
CA GLU A 4 30.50 23.04 -2.68
C GLU A 4 30.43 21.56 -3.11
N THR A 5 31.57 20.95 -3.47
CA THR A 5 31.63 19.53 -3.86
C THR A 5 31.65 18.56 -2.68
N GLU A 6 31.98 19.02 -1.47
CA GLU A 6 31.91 18.21 -0.24
C GLU A 6 30.49 18.25 0.33
N HIS A 7 29.87 19.43 0.43
CA HIS A 7 28.50 19.56 0.90
C HIS A 7 27.47 18.84 0.01
N SER A 8 27.67 18.81 -1.31
CA SER A 8 26.79 18.04 -2.21
C SER A 8 27.00 16.52 -2.10
N LYS A 9 28.21 16.05 -1.79
CA LYS A 9 28.47 14.62 -1.54
C LYS A 9 27.93 14.15 -0.19
N GLU A 10 28.11 14.93 0.87
CA GLU A 10 27.55 14.64 2.19
C GLU A 10 26.02 14.63 2.16
N LYS A 11 25.39 15.59 1.47
CA LYS A 11 23.93 15.62 1.32
C LYS A 11 23.39 14.42 0.54
N ASN A 12 24.03 14.06 -0.58
CA ASN A 12 23.64 12.88 -1.35
C ASN A 12 23.87 11.55 -0.58
N GLN A 13 24.91 11.47 0.26
CA GLN A 13 25.13 10.32 1.15
C GLN A 13 24.12 10.27 2.30
N ALA A 14 23.77 11.41 2.89
CA ALA A 14 22.76 11.48 3.94
C ALA A 14 21.37 11.12 3.40
N ASP A 15 21.02 11.60 2.21
CA ASP A 15 19.76 11.27 1.54
C ASP A 15 19.69 9.77 1.23
N SER A 16 20.80 9.14 0.79
CA SER A 16 20.83 7.68 0.58
C SER A 16 20.73 6.89 1.89
N LEU A 17 21.28 7.40 3.00
CA LEU A 17 21.33 6.72 4.30
C LEU A 17 19.92 6.45 4.86
N TYR A 18 18.98 7.39 4.69
CA TYR A 18 17.61 7.24 5.18
C TYR A 18 16.65 6.67 4.11
N PHE A 19 16.89 6.97 2.83
CA PHE A 19 15.99 6.56 1.75
C PHE A 19 15.97 5.05 1.55
N GLU A 20 17.12 4.38 1.52
CA GLU A 20 17.17 2.94 1.24
C GLU A 20 16.51 2.10 2.34
N PRO A 21 16.78 2.32 3.65
CA PRO A 21 16.05 1.63 4.71
C PRO A 21 14.55 1.91 4.65
N TYR A 22 14.15 3.18 4.45
CA TYR A 22 12.73 3.56 4.34
C TYR A 22 12.04 2.82 3.19
N ALA A 23 12.64 2.81 2.00
CA ALA A 23 12.09 2.13 0.83
C ALA A 23 11.91 0.62 1.07
N LYS A 24 12.90 -0.02 1.71
CA LYS A 24 12.81 -1.44 2.09
C LYS A 24 11.68 -1.70 3.09
N PHE A 25 11.55 -0.86 4.12
CA PHE A 25 10.47 -0.98 5.10
C PHE A 25 9.10 -0.76 4.48
N ALA A 26 8.94 0.27 3.65
CA ALA A 26 7.68 0.57 2.96
C ALA A 26 7.26 -0.56 2.01
N ALA A 27 8.22 -1.12 1.26
CA ALA A 27 7.95 -2.29 0.43
C ALA A 27 7.52 -3.50 1.26
N THR A 28 8.23 -3.76 2.37
CA THR A 28 7.91 -4.86 3.29
C THR A 28 6.52 -4.70 3.89
N LEU A 29 6.20 -3.54 4.47
CA LEU A 29 4.89 -3.27 5.06
C LEU A 29 3.76 -3.52 4.06
N ARG A 30 3.91 -3.03 2.82
CA ARG A 30 2.94 -3.25 1.76
C ARG A 30 2.74 -4.72 1.42
N THR A 31 3.82 -5.50 1.32
CA THR A 31 3.73 -6.95 1.10
C THR A 31 2.94 -7.62 2.21
N TRP A 32 3.15 -7.23 3.46
CA TRP A 32 2.41 -7.77 4.60
C TRP A 32 0.93 -7.38 4.55
N LEU A 33 0.62 -6.12 4.24
CA LEU A 33 -0.76 -5.64 4.08
C LEU A 33 -1.50 -6.39 2.96
N MET A 34 -0.85 -6.59 1.80
CA MET A 34 -1.44 -7.35 0.71
C MET A 34 -1.65 -8.82 1.06
N ALA A 35 -0.65 -9.47 1.68
CA ALA A 35 -0.75 -10.86 2.10
C ALA A 35 -1.90 -11.05 3.11
N TYR A 36 -2.05 -10.11 4.04
CA TYR A 36 -3.15 -10.11 5.01
C TYR A 36 -4.51 -9.90 4.33
N GLY A 37 -4.61 -8.88 3.46
CA GLY A 37 -5.82 -8.53 2.72
C GLY A 37 -6.37 -9.65 1.84
N ILE A 38 -5.49 -10.47 1.24
CA ILE A 38 -5.89 -11.60 0.38
C ILE A 38 -6.04 -12.89 1.19
N GLY A 39 -5.12 -13.13 2.13
CA GLY A 39 -5.03 -14.38 2.90
C GLY A 39 -6.25 -14.60 3.78
N VAL A 40 -6.78 -13.55 4.41
CA VAL A 40 -7.95 -13.68 5.28
C VAL A 40 -9.20 -14.13 4.51
N PRO A 41 -9.64 -13.46 3.42
CA PRO A 41 -10.72 -13.96 2.56
C PRO A 41 -10.50 -15.38 2.03
N PHE A 42 -9.26 -15.72 1.66
CA PHE A 42 -8.92 -17.05 1.17
C PHE A 42 -9.09 -18.14 2.25
N LEU A 43 -8.69 -17.86 3.49
CA LEU A 43 -8.93 -18.75 4.63
C LEU A 43 -10.43 -18.99 4.85
N PHE A 44 -11.26 -17.95 4.75
CA PHE A 44 -12.71 -18.10 4.86
C PHE A 44 -13.32 -18.91 3.72
N ALA A 45 -12.81 -18.75 2.50
CA ALA A 45 -13.29 -19.51 1.35
C ALA A 45 -12.91 -21.00 1.41
N THR A 46 -11.84 -21.35 2.12
CA THR A 46 -11.27 -22.71 2.13
C THR A 46 -11.54 -23.51 3.39
N GLN A 47 -11.87 -22.86 4.51
CA GLN A 47 -12.10 -23.52 5.80
C GLN A 47 -13.59 -23.53 6.15
N GLU A 48 -14.22 -24.71 6.11
CA GLU A 48 -15.66 -24.85 6.35
C GLU A 48 -16.12 -24.29 7.70
N LYS A 49 -15.32 -24.45 8.76
CA LYS A 49 -15.63 -23.90 10.09
C LYS A 49 -15.79 -22.39 10.05
N PHE A 50 -14.86 -21.70 9.39
CA PHE A 50 -14.85 -20.26 9.26
C PHE A 50 -15.93 -19.76 8.29
N ALA A 51 -16.17 -20.50 7.20
CA ALA A 51 -17.24 -20.20 6.26
C ALA A 51 -18.62 -20.24 6.94
N LYS A 52 -18.89 -21.24 7.78
CA LYS A 52 -20.17 -21.36 8.53
C LYS A 52 -20.43 -20.15 9.41
N VAL A 53 -19.44 -19.69 10.19
CA VAL A 53 -19.58 -18.51 11.06
C VAL A 53 -20.01 -17.28 10.27
N ILE A 54 -19.43 -17.10 9.09
CA ILE A 54 -19.70 -15.95 8.24
C ILE A 54 -21.09 -16.01 7.61
N LEU A 55 -21.47 -17.20 7.12
CA LEU A 55 -22.77 -17.41 6.47
C LEU A 55 -23.92 -17.28 7.48
N GLU A 56 -23.78 -17.85 8.68
CA GLU A 56 -24.79 -17.78 9.75
C GLU A 56 -25.00 -16.37 10.29
N LYS A 57 -23.95 -15.54 10.27
CA LYS A 57 -24.00 -14.16 10.79
C LYS A 57 -24.19 -13.10 9.71
N GLU A 58 -24.35 -13.50 8.44
CA GLU A 58 -24.53 -12.63 7.28
C GLU A 58 -23.46 -11.52 7.13
N ILE A 59 -22.28 -11.70 7.73
CA ILE A 59 -21.21 -10.68 7.69
C ILE A 59 -20.25 -10.83 6.51
N GLY A 60 -20.44 -11.84 5.67
CA GLY A 60 -19.48 -12.22 4.62
C GLY A 60 -19.16 -11.08 3.68
N THR A 61 -20.17 -10.40 3.17
CA THR A 61 -19.99 -9.27 2.26
C THR A 61 -19.13 -8.17 2.88
N ILE A 62 -19.34 -7.85 4.17
CA ILE A 62 -18.57 -6.82 4.87
C ILE A 62 -17.12 -7.25 5.05
N VAL A 63 -16.90 -8.51 5.44
CA VAL A 63 -15.55 -9.06 5.60
C VAL A 63 -14.82 -9.04 4.25
N PHE A 64 -15.39 -9.63 3.20
CA PHE A 64 -14.76 -9.63 1.88
C PHE A 64 -14.53 -8.21 1.34
N ALA A 65 -15.49 -7.29 1.49
CA ALA A 65 -15.33 -5.91 1.02
C ALA A 65 -14.23 -5.15 1.76
N THR A 66 -14.07 -5.36 3.07
CA THR A 66 -13.05 -4.65 3.87
C THR A 66 -11.65 -5.17 3.56
N PHE A 67 -11.46 -6.49 3.48
CA PHE A 67 -10.16 -7.10 3.18
C PHE A 67 -9.75 -6.93 1.70
N LEU A 68 -10.65 -7.20 0.76
CA LEU A 68 -10.33 -7.01 -0.67
C LEU A 68 -10.27 -5.52 -1.03
N GLY A 69 -11.07 -4.66 -0.39
CA GLY A 69 -10.99 -3.21 -0.56
C GLY A 69 -9.65 -2.66 -0.08
N GLY A 70 -9.16 -3.09 1.09
CA GLY A 70 -7.85 -2.68 1.59
C GLY A 70 -6.70 -3.20 0.71
N ALA A 71 -6.79 -4.41 0.17
CA ALA A 71 -5.82 -4.93 -0.80
C ALA A 71 -5.86 -4.17 -2.13
N PHE A 72 -7.05 -3.79 -2.59
CA PHE A 72 -7.24 -2.99 -3.80
C PHE A 72 -6.60 -1.60 -3.67
N LEU A 73 -6.73 -0.93 -2.52
CA LEU A 73 -6.05 0.34 -2.26
C LEU A 73 -4.51 0.22 -2.39
N GLN A 74 -3.93 -0.86 -1.88
CA GLN A 74 -2.49 -1.13 -1.99
C GLN A 74 -2.07 -1.32 -3.45
N ILE A 75 -2.82 -2.11 -4.23
CA ILE A 75 -2.54 -2.35 -5.66
C ILE A 75 -2.67 -1.04 -6.45
N LEU A 76 -3.74 -0.29 -6.22
CA LEU A 76 -3.98 0.99 -6.89
C LEU A 76 -2.84 1.98 -6.63
N GLN A 77 -2.37 2.07 -5.38
CA GLN A 77 -1.25 2.95 -5.03
C GLN A 77 0.04 2.57 -5.76
N VAL A 78 0.42 1.29 -5.78
CA VAL A 78 1.62 0.83 -6.50
C VAL A 78 1.50 1.08 -8.00
N PHE A 79 0.32 0.86 -8.56
CA PHE A 79 0.06 1.06 -9.98
C PHE A 79 0.23 2.53 -10.38
N LEU A 80 -0.35 3.45 -9.60
CA LEU A 80 -0.19 4.89 -9.83
C LEU A 80 1.28 5.33 -9.71
N TYR A 81 1.99 4.82 -8.70
CA TYR A 81 3.41 5.13 -8.54
C TYR A 81 4.26 4.60 -9.71
N LYS A 82 3.97 3.38 -10.18
CA LYS A 82 4.65 2.79 -11.34
C LYS A 82 4.45 3.63 -12.60
N ILE A 83 3.24 4.15 -12.84
CA ILE A 83 2.97 5.05 -13.97
C ILE A 83 3.77 6.34 -13.85
N ALA A 84 3.75 6.97 -12.67
CA ALA A 84 4.47 8.23 -12.44
C ALA A 84 5.98 8.08 -12.68
N MET A 85 6.59 7.03 -12.11
CA MET A 85 8.01 6.74 -12.32
C MET A 85 8.32 6.41 -13.78
N GLY A 86 7.40 5.72 -14.49
CA GLY A 86 7.53 5.46 -15.91
C GLY A 86 7.59 6.75 -16.76
N TYR A 87 6.75 7.74 -16.45
CA TYR A 87 6.80 9.03 -17.15
C TYR A 87 8.02 9.87 -16.79
N LEU A 88 8.52 9.79 -15.56
CA LEU A 88 9.77 10.44 -15.17
C LEU A 88 10.97 9.85 -15.91
N TYR A 89 11.06 8.51 -15.97
CA TYR A 89 12.09 7.81 -16.74
C TYR A 89 12.05 8.17 -18.23
N LEU A 90 10.85 8.30 -18.81
CA LEU A 90 10.71 8.77 -20.20
C LEU A 90 11.19 10.21 -20.39
N GLY A 91 11.05 11.08 -19.37
CA GLY A 91 11.62 12.43 -19.39
C GLY A 91 13.14 12.43 -19.32
N GLU A 92 13.75 11.57 -18.50
CA GLU A 92 15.20 11.45 -18.39
C GLU A 92 15.87 10.90 -19.66
N THR A 93 15.15 10.06 -20.42
CA THR A 93 15.66 9.45 -21.66
C THR A 93 15.34 10.27 -22.91
N ASN A 94 14.45 11.26 -22.82
CA ASN A 94 14.02 12.08 -23.94
C ASN A 94 13.67 13.50 -23.47
N ASP A 95 14.60 14.43 -23.67
CA ASP A 95 14.49 15.85 -23.29
C ASP A 95 13.20 16.52 -23.81
N SER A 96 12.69 16.10 -24.97
CA SER A 96 11.43 16.67 -25.51
C SER A 96 10.21 16.28 -24.68
N PHE A 97 10.25 15.14 -23.98
CA PHE A 97 9.17 14.63 -23.15
C PHE A 97 9.08 15.34 -21.80
N GLU A 98 10.19 15.92 -21.31
CA GLU A 98 10.26 16.66 -20.05
C GLU A 98 9.29 17.85 -20.01
N THR A 99 9.05 18.48 -21.16
CA THR A 99 8.16 19.64 -21.26
C THR A 99 6.67 19.28 -21.21
N THR A 100 6.33 17.99 -21.27
CA THR A 100 4.94 17.54 -21.38
C THR A 100 4.16 17.65 -20.08
N LYS A 101 2.84 17.85 -20.19
CA LYS A 101 1.93 17.89 -19.03
C LYS A 101 1.97 16.59 -18.21
N ARG A 102 2.22 15.44 -18.85
CA ARG A 102 2.29 14.12 -18.21
C ARG A 102 3.53 13.99 -17.33
N TYR A 103 4.69 14.48 -17.81
CA TYR A 103 5.91 14.56 -17.01
C TYR A 103 5.71 15.46 -15.79
N ARG A 104 5.16 16.67 -15.97
CA ARG A 104 4.88 17.59 -14.86
C ARG A 104 3.93 17.01 -13.81
N ALA A 105 2.85 16.37 -14.24
CA ALA A 105 1.91 15.71 -13.33
C ALA A 105 2.58 14.57 -12.55
N SER A 106 3.43 13.80 -13.21
CA SER A 106 4.15 12.68 -12.59
C SER A 106 5.24 13.15 -11.62
N SER A 107 5.95 14.23 -11.96
CA SER A 107 6.91 14.89 -11.07
C SER A 107 6.22 15.42 -9.82
N TRP A 108 5.11 16.14 -9.99
CA TRP A 108 4.30 16.62 -8.86
C TRP A 108 3.80 15.45 -7.99
N PHE A 109 3.31 14.37 -8.59
CA PHE A 109 2.85 13.20 -7.87
C PHE A 109 3.99 12.48 -7.13
N SER A 110 5.17 12.35 -7.75
CA SER A 110 6.34 11.68 -7.17
C SER A 110 6.90 12.41 -5.93
N ASN A 111 6.76 13.73 -5.90
CA ASN A 111 7.19 14.55 -4.76
C ASN A 111 6.23 14.44 -3.56
N GLN A 112 5.09 13.78 -3.74
CA GLN A 112 4.04 13.73 -2.75
C GLN A 112 4.02 12.37 -2.03
N THR A 113 4.32 12.37 -0.74
CA THR A 113 4.43 11.13 0.07
C THR A 113 3.12 10.71 0.74
N TRP A 114 2.18 11.64 0.98
CA TRP A 114 0.92 11.35 1.67
C TRP A 114 0.02 10.32 0.96
N PRO A 115 -0.02 10.16 -0.38
CA PRO A 115 -0.89 9.17 -1.00
C PRO A 115 -0.52 7.74 -0.59
N SER A 116 0.78 7.47 -0.40
CA SER A 116 1.22 6.18 0.15
C SER A 116 0.76 6.02 1.59
N ALA A 117 1.03 7.01 2.44
CA ALA A 117 0.66 6.96 3.86
C ALA A 117 -0.86 6.81 4.07
N PHE A 118 -1.67 7.49 3.25
CA PHE A 118 -3.12 7.39 3.30
C PHE A 118 -3.63 6.02 2.83
N SER A 119 -3.03 5.46 1.79
CA SER A 119 -3.35 4.09 1.34
C SER A 119 -3.01 3.07 2.42
N ASP A 120 -1.83 3.18 3.03
CA ASP A 120 -1.37 2.28 4.10
C ASP A 120 -2.28 2.37 5.34
N LEU A 121 -2.57 3.59 5.79
CA LEU A 121 -3.49 3.81 6.91
C LEU A 121 -4.91 3.34 6.59
N GLY A 122 -5.41 3.62 5.40
CA GLY A 122 -6.73 3.19 4.93
C GLY A 122 -6.85 1.66 4.92
N SER A 123 -5.84 0.96 4.39
CA SER A 123 -5.79 -0.50 4.43
C SER A 123 -5.77 -1.04 5.86
N VAL A 124 -4.96 -0.46 6.76
CA VAL A 124 -4.91 -0.86 8.18
C VAL A 124 -6.28 -0.70 8.85
N VAL A 125 -6.96 0.43 8.62
CA VAL A 125 -8.31 0.67 9.18
C VAL A 125 -9.32 -0.35 8.66
N LEU A 126 -9.33 -0.60 7.35
CA LEU A 126 -10.23 -1.58 6.74
C LEU A 126 -9.99 -3.00 7.27
N PHE A 127 -8.72 -3.41 7.34
CA PHE A 127 -8.33 -4.71 7.86
C PHE A 127 -8.65 -4.85 9.35
N GLY A 128 -8.36 -3.83 10.15
CA GLY A 128 -8.70 -3.80 11.57
C GLY A 128 -10.20 -3.93 11.79
N TYR A 129 -11.00 -3.16 11.04
CA TYR A 129 -12.45 -3.25 11.12
C TYR A 129 -12.97 -4.64 10.72
N GLY A 130 -12.52 -5.19 9.59
CA GLY A 130 -12.88 -6.55 9.17
C GLY A 130 -12.51 -7.61 10.21
N THR A 131 -11.33 -7.50 10.80
CA THR A 131 -10.85 -8.40 11.86
C THR A 131 -11.71 -8.34 13.12
N ILE A 132 -12.08 -7.14 13.57
CA ILE A 132 -12.98 -6.95 14.72
C ILE A 132 -14.33 -7.60 14.46
N ARG A 133 -14.89 -7.45 13.24
CA ARG A 133 -16.16 -8.06 12.85
C ARG A 133 -16.11 -9.59 12.88
N ILE A 134 -15.03 -10.18 12.39
CA ILE A 134 -14.78 -11.62 12.46
C ILE A 134 -14.71 -12.07 13.92
N ALA A 135 -13.89 -11.41 14.74
CA ALA A 135 -13.70 -11.78 16.13
C ALA A 135 -15.01 -11.73 16.92
N TYR A 136 -15.80 -10.68 16.71
CA TYR A 136 -17.12 -10.54 17.33
C TYR A 136 -18.09 -11.66 16.92
N ALA A 137 -18.12 -12.02 15.63
CA ALA A 137 -18.97 -13.11 15.15
C ALA A 137 -18.59 -14.47 15.75
N PHE A 138 -17.29 -14.74 15.89
CA PHE A 138 -16.77 -15.97 16.47
C PHE A 138 -17.09 -16.07 17.98
N LEU A 139 -16.93 -14.97 18.72
CA LEU A 139 -17.28 -14.92 20.15
C LEU A 139 -18.77 -15.17 20.39
N GLN A 140 -19.64 -14.63 19.53
CA GLN A 140 -21.08 -14.89 19.65
C GLN A 140 -21.46 -16.35 19.38
N GLN A 141 -20.75 -17.04 18.49
CA GLN A 141 -21.03 -18.46 18.20
C GLN A 141 -20.58 -19.37 19.35
N THR A 142 -19.55 -18.98 20.10
CA THR A 142 -19.05 -19.76 21.25
C THR A 142 -19.96 -19.62 22.49
N ASN A 143 -20.66 -18.49 22.60
CA ASN A 143 -21.56 -18.19 23.73
C ASN A 143 -23.03 -18.61 23.47
N ALA A 144 -23.33 -19.19 22.31
CA ALA A 144 -24.65 -19.67 21.90
C ALA A 144 -24.71 -21.20 21.97
#